data_AF-A0AAU7Q027-F1
#
_entry.id   AF-A0AAU7Q027-F1
#
_cell.length_a   1.000
_cell.length_b   1.000
_cell.length_c   1.000
_cell.angle_alpha   90.00
_cell.angle_beta   90.00
_cell.angle_gamma   90.00
#
_symmetry.space_group_name_H-M   'P 1'
#
loop_
_entity.id
_entity.type
_entity.pdbx_description
1 polymer ?
#
loop_
_entity_poly.entity_id
_entity_poly.type
_entity_poly.pdbx_seq_one_letter_code
_entity_poly.pdbx_strand_id
1 'polypeptide(L)'
;MDNFDIYKLKEAGLTNQQVINVLSYAEIQEKELSVKDMAVVSECRNPALFIEKYLQLDGDLLCQEFKKFPSFSILDDVYPWDLSEIYNPPVLLFYKGNLDLLKLPKVAVVGSRNSSRTGSQSVQKIVKELNNELVIVSGLARGIDTSAHMAALQNGGRTIAVIGTGLDVFYPRANKKLQSYLGEHHLVLSEYGPEAEPLKFHFPERNRIIAGLCRGVIVAEAKMRSGSLITCERAMEEGRDVFAIPGSILDGRSDGCHHLIQEGAKCVTSGADVLSEFQF
;
A
#
# COMPACT_ATOMS: atom_id res chain seq x y z
N MET A 1 -10.04 -2.77 -22.81
CA MET A 1 -10.09 -1.76 -21.73
C MET A 1 -8.67 -1.43 -21.37
N ASP A 2 -8.29 -0.16 -21.42
CA ASP A 2 -6.94 0.30 -21.08
C ASP A 2 -6.89 0.92 -19.67
N ASN A 3 -5.71 1.40 -19.26
CA ASN A 3 -5.51 2.00 -17.94
C ASN A 3 -6.32 3.31 -17.75
N PHE A 4 -6.59 4.05 -18.83
CA PHE A 4 -7.39 5.27 -18.77
C PHE A 4 -8.88 4.95 -18.59
N ASP A 5 -9.38 3.91 -19.25
CA ASP A 5 -10.74 3.41 -19.03
C ASP A 5 -10.96 3.01 -17.56
N ILE A 6 -10.01 2.28 -16.96
CA ILE A 6 -10.06 1.88 -15.54
C ILE A 6 -10.14 3.11 -14.63
N TYR A 7 -9.31 4.12 -14.90
CA TYR A 7 -9.34 5.37 -14.16
C TYR A 7 -10.69 6.08 -14.30
N LYS A 8 -11.21 6.18 -15.53
CA LYS A 8 -12.51 6.80 -15.80
C LYS A 8 -13.67 6.09 -15.09
N LEU A 9 -13.63 4.76 -14.96
CA LEU A 9 -14.62 4.01 -14.19
C LEU A 9 -14.61 4.39 -12.71
N LYS A 10 -13.43 4.58 -12.10
CA LYS A 10 -13.31 5.03 -10.71
C LYS A 10 -13.84 6.45 -10.53
N GLU A 11 -13.51 7.36 -11.45
CA GLU A 11 -14.00 8.76 -11.41
C GLU A 11 -15.51 8.87 -11.66
N ALA A 12 -16.09 7.94 -12.41
CA ALA A 12 -17.54 7.81 -12.55
C ALA A 12 -18.22 7.27 -11.27
N GLY A 13 -17.45 6.86 -10.26
CA GLY A 13 -17.92 6.49 -8.93
C GLY A 13 -18.00 4.99 -8.67
N LEU A 14 -17.39 4.14 -9.53
CA LEU A 14 -17.24 2.72 -9.20
C LEU A 14 -16.16 2.53 -8.15
N THR A 15 -16.43 1.64 -7.19
CA THR A 15 -15.41 1.22 -6.22
C THR A 15 -14.39 0.29 -6.88
N ASN A 16 -13.24 0.09 -6.23
CA ASN A 16 -12.20 -0.82 -6.72
C ASN A 16 -12.76 -2.24 -7.00
N GLN A 17 -13.56 -2.79 -6.09
CA GLN A 17 -14.18 -4.11 -6.26
C GLN A 17 -15.16 -4.16 -7.44
N GLN A 18 -15.90 -3.09 -7.66
CA GLN A 18 -16.85 -3.01 -8.78
C GLN A 18 -16.11 -2.94 -10.13
N VAL A 19 -14.96 -2.27 -10.16
CA VAL A 19 -14.09 -2.28 -11.35
C VAL A 19 -13.48 -3.66 -11.60
N ILE A 20 -13.09 -4.40 -10.54
CA ILE A 20 -12.66 -5.80 -10.68
C ILE A 20 -13.74 -6.62 -11.37
N ASN A 21 -15.00 -6.53 -10.93
CA ASN A 21 -16.11 -7.27 -11.54
C ASN A 21 -16.25 -6.95 -13.05
N VAL A 22 -16.11 -5.68 -13.43
CA VAL A 22 -16.16 -5.25 -14.83
C VAL A 22 -14.99 -5.84 -15.63
N LEU A 23 -13.76 -5.77 -15.09
CA LEU A 23 -12.56 -6.30 -15.74
C LEU A 23 -12.64 -7.82 -15.95
N SER A 24 -13.01 -8.58 -14.91
CA SER A 24 -13.16 -10.04 -14.99
C SER A 24 -14.21 -10.45 -16.02
N TYR A 25 -15.31 -9.70 -16.14
CA TYR A 25 -16.31 -9.99 -17.17
C TYR A 25 -15.86 -9.63 -18.58
N ALA A 26 -15.14 -8.51 -18.75
CA ALA A 26 -14.57 -8.12 -20.04
C ALA A 26 -13.60 -9.19 -20.55
N GLU A 27 -12.77 -9.75 -19.67
CA GLU A 27 -11.85 -10.85 -19.98
C GLU A 27 -12.61 -12.11 -20.44
N ILE A 28 -13.65 -12.53 -19.72
CA ILE A 28 -14.45 -13.72 -20.07
C ILE A 28 -15.16 -13.57 -21.43
N GLN A 29 -15.60 -12.35 -21.76
CA GLN A 29 -16.37 -12.11 -22.98
C GLN A 29 -15.51 -11.81 -24.22
N GLU A 30 -14.21 -11.61 -24.05
CA GLU A 30 -13.26 -11.24 -25.12
C GLU A 30 -13.75 -10.09 -26.02
N LYS A 31 -14.51 -9.13 -25.45
CA LYS A 31 -15.14 -8.03 -26.21
C LYS A 31 -15.16 -6.72 -25.44
N GLU A 32 -15.27 -5.62 -26.17
CA GLU A 32 -15.55 -4.31 -25.57
C GLU A 32 -16.95 -4.27 -24.97
N LEU A 33 -17.04 -3.75 -23.75
CA LEU A 33 -18.29 -3.61 -23.01
C LEU A 33 -18.89 -2.23 -23.26
N SER A 34 -20.20 -2.17 -23.49
CA SER A 34 -20.90 -0.89 -23.49
C SER A 34 -21.01 -0.34 -22.07
N VAL A 35 -21.23 0.97 -21.92
CA VAL A 35 -21.44 1.59 -20.59
C VAL A 35 -22.61 0.96 -19.83
N LYS A 36 -23.64 0.48 -20.55
CA LYS A 36 -24.77 -0.23 -19.95
C LYS A 36 -24.37 -1.60 -19.41
N ASP A 37 -23.55 -2.34 -20.15
CA ASP A 37 -23.04 -3.63 -19.71
C ASP A 37 -22.15 -3.46 -18.47
N MET A 38 -21.25 -2.46 -18.50
CA MET A 38 -20.40 -2.12 -17.36
C MET A 38 -21.23 -1.78 -16.12
N ALA A 39 -22.29 -0.98 -16.27
CA ALA A 39 -23.16 -0.59 -15.16
C ALA A 39 -23.88 -1.78 -14.49
N VAL A 40 -24.28 -2.77 -15.30
CA VAL A 40 -24.95 -3.99 -14.81
C VAL A 40 -23.95 -4.90 -14.11
N VAL A 41 -22.80 -5.16 -14.75
CA VAL A 41 -21.82 -6.13 -14.26
C VAL A 41 -21.00 -5.60 -13.09
N SER A 42 -20.86 -4.27 -12.96
CA SER A 42 -20.21 -3.67 -11.80
C SER A 42 -20.99 -3.90 -10.50
N GLU A 43 -22.24 -4.39 -10.55
CA GLU A 43 -23.13 -4.56 -9.40
C GLU A 43 -23.27 -3.26 -8.57
N CYS A 44 -23.23 -2.10 -9.23
CA CYS A 44 -23.39 -0.83 -8.54
C CYS A 44 -24.85 -0.64 -8.11
N ARG A 45 -25.06 -0.05 -6.93
CA ARG A 45 -26.42 0.13 -6.37
C ARG A 45 -27.33 0.98 -7.26
N ASN A 46 -26.77 1.90 -8.03
CA ASN A 46 -27.53 2.77 -8.92
C ASN A 46 -26.85 2.86 -10.30
N PRO A 47 -27.15 1.91 -11.21
CA PRO A 47 -26.60 1.87 -12.56
C PRO A 47 -26.88 3.14 -13.38
N ALA A 48 -28.07 3.73 -13.21
CA ALA A 48 -28.45 4.95 -13.92
C ALA A 48 -27.55 6.14 -13.52
N LEU A 49 -27.27 6.30 -12.22
CA LEU A 49 -26.38 7.35 -11.72
C LEU A 49 -24.93 7.16 -12.19
N PHE A 50 -24.43 5.92 -12.24
CA PHE A 50 -23.11 5.63 -12.79
C PHE A 50 -23.03 6.00 -14.27
N ILE A 51 -24.01 5.58 -15.08
CA ILE A 51 -24.05 5.90 -16.52
C ILE A 51 -24.09 7.42 -16.72
N GLU A 52 -24.94 8.13 -15.96
CA GLU A 52 -25.04 9.58 -16.01
C GLU A 52 -23.69 10.24 -15.74
N LYS A 53 -23.03 9.88 -14.63
CA LYS A 53 -21.71 10.41 -14.28
C LYS A 53 -20.67 10.10 -15.35
N TYR A 54 -20.62 8.86 -15.82
CA TYR A 54 -19.65 8.41 -16.82
C TYR A 54 -19.75 9.21 -18.13
N LEU A 55 -20.97 9.55 -18.55
CA LEU A 55 -21.22 10.34 -19.76
C LEU A 55 -21.00 11.84 -19.55
N GLN A 56 -21.12 12.34 -18.31
CA GLN A 56 -20.86 13.74 -17.96
C GLN A 56 -19.38 14.08 -17.80
N LEU A 57 -18.51 13.08 -17.60
CA LEU A 57 -17.07 13.28 -17.51
C LEU A 57 -16.49 13.84 -18.82
N ASP A 58 -15.79 14.97 -18.72
CA ASP A 58 -15.00 15.51 -19.83
C ASP A 58 -13.77 14.61 -20.05
N GLY A 59 -13.79 13.86 -21.16
CA GLY A 59 -12.74 12.90 -21.49
C GLY A 59 -11.37 13.55 -21.72
N ASP A 60 -11.33 14.77 -22.26
CA ASP A 60 -10.08 15.45 -22.57
C ASP A 60 -9.41 15.98 -21.29
N LEU A 61 -10.19 16.64 -20.43
CA LEU A 61 -9.71 17.09 -19.12
C LEU A 61 -9.25 15.91 -18.26
N LEU A 62 -10.04 14.84 -18.23
CA LEU A 62 -9.70 13.66 -17.44
C LEU A 62 -8.44 12.95 -17.96
N CYS A 63 -8.26 12.89 -19.29
CA CYS A 63 -7.05 12.33 -19.89
C CYS A 63 -5.80 13.16 -19.54
N GLN A 64 -5.93 14.49 -19.50
CA GLN A 64 -4.84 15.36 -19.06
C GLN A 64 -4.48 15.13 -17.59
N GLU A 65 -5.48 14.97 -16.72
CA GLU A 65 -5.26 14.64 -15.32
C GLU A 65 -4.57 13.27 -15.15
N PHE A 66 -5.10 12.23 -15.78
CA PHE A 66 -4.54 10.87 -15.76
C PHE A 66 -3.06 10.85 -16.17
N LYS A 67 -2.68 11.64 -17.18
CA LYS A 67 -1.30 11.71 -17.71
C LYS A 67 -0.33 12.52 -16.84
N LYS A 68 -0.78 13.20 -15.77
CA LYS A 68 0.12 13.96 -14.87
C LYS A 68 1.16 13.05 -14.20
N PHE A 69 0.79 11.80 -13.90
CA PHE A 69 1.69 10.80 -13.34
C PHE A 69 1.58 9.48 -14.12
N PRO A 70 2.68 8.74 -14.28
CA PRO A 70 2.60 7.42 -14.88
C PRO A 70 1.86 6.45 -13.97
N SER A 71 1.24 5.43 -14.56
CA SER A 71 0.45 4.42 -13.85
C SER A 71 0.65 3.03 -14.45
N PHE A 72 0.32 2.01 -13.67
CA PHE A 72 0.14 0.64 -14.14
C PHE A 72 -1.12 0.04 -13.49
N SER A 73 -1.76 -0.93 -14.15
CA SER A 73 -2.97 -1.59 -13.69
C SER A 73 -2.74 -3.07 -13.42
N ILE A 74 -3.75 -3.74 -12.87
CA ILE A 74 -3.78 -5.20 -12.69
C ILE A 74 -3.69 -5.97 -14.02
N LEU A 75 -3.87 -5.30 -15.16
CA LEU A 75 -3.75 -5.89 -16.49
C LEU A 75 -2.32 -5.84 -17.05
N ASP A 76 -1.42 -5.08 -16.42
CA ASP A 76 -0.05 -4.89 -16.90
C ASP A 76 0.91 -5.95 -16.31
N ASP A 77 1.84 -6.46 -17.12
CA ASP A 77 2.85 -7.47 -16.71
C ASP A 77 3.74 -7.04 -15.53
N VAL A 78 3.87 -5.73 -15.29
CA VAL A 78 4.66 -5.18 -14.18
C VAL A 78 3.94 -5.32 -12.83
N TYR A 79 2.66 -5.65 -12.82
CA TYR A 79 1.86 -5.76 -11.60
C TYR A 79 2.36 -6.92 -10.72
N PRO A 80 2.70 -6.67 -9.43
CA PRO A 80 3.24 -7.72 -8.58
C PRO A 80 2.22 -8.82 -8.29
N TRP A 81 2.59 -10.08 -8.53
CA TRP A 81 1.71 -11.22 -8.27
C TRP A 81 1.28 -11.32 -6.81
N ASP A 82 2.19 -11.12 -5.84
CA ASP A 82 1.83 -11.13 -4.41
C ASP A 82 0.68 -10.13 -4.12
N LEU A 83 0.69 -8.96 -4.77
CA LEU A 83 -0.35 -7.94 -4.60
C LEU A 83 -1.66 -8.31 -5.29
N SER A 84 -1.64 -9.14 -6.34
CA SER A 84 -2.87 -9.58 -7.04
C SER A 84 -3.68 -10.59 -6.24
N GLU A 85 -3.04 -11.29 -5.29
CA GLU A 85 -3.64 -12.37 -4.50
C GLU A 85 -4.42 -11.88 -3.27
N ILE A 86 -4.26 -10.61 -2.88
CA ILE A 86 -4.98 -10.07 -1.73
C ILE A 86 -6.47 -9.91 -2.00
N TYR A 87 -7.26 -9.73 -0.95
CA TYR A 87 -8.64 -9.33 -1.13
C TYR A 87 -8.74 -7.90 -1.69
N ASN A 88 -9.55 -7.72 -2.74
CA ASN A 88 -9.83 -6.43 -3.39
C ASN A 88 -8.55 -5.72 -3.91
N PRO A 89 -7.65 -6.35 -4.68
CA PRO A 89 -6.35 -5.79 -5.11
C PRO A 89 -6.50 -4.45 -5.87
N PRO A 90 -5.58 -3.46 -5.72
CA PRO A 90 -5.75 -2.17 -6.39
C PRO A 90 -5.75 -2.36 -7.91
N VAL A 91 -6.84 -1.97 -8.60
CA VAL A 91 -6.96 -2.16 -10.05
C VAL A 91 -6.03 -1.24 -10.84
N LEU A 92 -5.62 -0.11 -10.24
CA LEU A 92 -4.76 0.90 -10.86
C LEU A 92 -3.90 1.56 -9.78
N LEU A 93 -2.62 1.72 -10.06
CA LEU A 93 -1.67 2.43 -9.22
C LEU A 93 -0.92 3.49 -10.03
N PHE A 94 -0.94 4.72 -9.54
CA PHE A 94 -0.03 5.76 -9.97
C PHE A 94 1.31 5.59 -9.26
N TYR A 95 2.39 5.97 -9.93
CA TYR A 95 3.72 5.90 -9.33
C TYR A 95 4.61 7.09 -9.65
N LYS A 96 5.65 7.26 -8.82
CA LYS A 96 6.79 8.13 -9.09
C LYS A 96 8.06 7.40 -8.66
N GLY A 97 9.01 7.25 -9.58
CA GLY A 97 10.29 6.59 -9.33
C GLY A 97 10.47 5.30 -10.12
N ASN A 98 11.27 4.36 -9.60
CA ASN A 98 11.72 3.16 -10.32
C ASN A 98 10.89 1.91 -10.00
N LEU A 99 10.16 1.39 -11.00
CA LEU A 99 9.37 0.16 -10.89
C LEU A 99 10.20 -1.12 -10.73
N ASP A 100 11.51 -1.12 -11.02
CA ASP A 100 12.35 -2.30 -10.80
C ASP A 100 12.41 -2.74 -9.34
N LEU A 101 12.10 -1.84 -8.39
CA LEU A 101 11.98 -2.19 -6.97
C LEU A 101 10.85 -3.19 -6.70
N LEU A 102 9.83 -3.26 -7.56
CA LEU A 102 8.73 -4.22 -7.43
C LEU A 102 9.18 -5.67 -7.66
N LYS A 103 10.25 -5.88 -8.43
CA LYS A 103 10.79 -7.21 -8.76
C LYS A 103 11.62 -7.84 -7.64
N LEU A 104 11.99 -7.04 -6.63
CA LEU A 104 12.85 -7.48 -5.53
C LEU A 104 12.02 -8.08 -4.38
N PRO A 105 12.61 -8.90 -3.50
CA PRO A 105 12.00 -9.30 -2.24
C PRO A 105 11.66 -8.08 -1.37
N LYS A 106 10.47 -8.07 -0.76
CA LYS A 106 9.89 -6.91 -0.07
C LYS A 106 9.37 -7.29 1.32
N VAL A 107 9.67 -6.47 2.32
CA VAL A 107 9.11 -6.58 3.68
C VAL A 107 8.44 -5.29 4.09
N ALA A 108 7.22 -5.39 4.61
CA ALA A 108 6.50 -4.25 5.13
C ALA A 108 7.01 -3.87 6.52
N VAL A 109 7.03 -2.57 6.85
CA VAL A 109 7.26 -2.10 8.22
C VAL A 109 6.13 -1.15 8.62
N VAL A 110 5.41 -1.50 9.68
CA VAL A 110 4.26 -0.72 10.19
C VAL A 110 4.38 -0.46 11.69
N GLY A 111 3.78 0.61 12.17
CA GLY A 111 3.79 0.88 13.61
C GLY A 111 3.17 2.20 14.03
N SER A 112 3.39 2.61 15.28
CA SER A 112 2.80 3.82 15.85
C SER A 112 3.20 5.10 15.10
N ARG A 113 2.21 5.96 14.85
CA ARG A 113 2.42 7.34 14.38
C ARG A 113 3.06 8.25 15.42
N ASN A 114 2.94 7.88 16.70
CA ASN A 114 3.54 8.56 17.84
C ASN A 114 4.52 7.59 18.52
N SER A 115 5.56 7.21 17.79
CA SER A 115 6.54 6.22 18.25
C SER A 115 7.45 6.81 19.33
N SER A 116 7.90 5.96 20.25
CA SER A 116 8.95 6.32 21.19
C SER A 116 10.32 6.35 20.49
N ARG A 117 11.29 6.96 21.16
CA ARG A 117 12.70 6.90 20.73
C ARG A 117 13.17 5.45 20.66
N THR A 118 12.83 4.64 21.66
CA THR A 118 13.19 3.22 21.72
C THR A 118 12.58 2.45 20.57
N GLY A 119 11.27 2.60 20.29
CA GLY A 119 10.63 1.93 19.16
C GLY A 119 11.26 2.29 17.81
N SER A 120 11.60 3.56 17.62
CA SER A 120 12.29 4.03 16.41
C SER A 120 13.70 3.44 16.30
N GLN A 121 14.43 3.30 17.41
CA GLN A 121 15.75 2.65 17.45
C GLN A 121 15.66 1.14 17.22
N SER A 122 14.61 0.46 17.71
CA SER A 122 14.37 -0.97 17.46
C SER A 122 14.18 -1.24 15.97
N VAL A 123 13.38 -0.41 15.29
CA VAL A 123 13.20 -0.51 13.83
C VAL A 123 14.50 -0.24 13.09
N GLN A 124 15.25 0.80 13.47
CA GLN A 124 16.55 1.10 12.86
C GLN A 124 17.54 -0.07 13.01
N LYS A 125 17.60 -0.70 14.20
CA LYS A 125 18.43 -1.88 14.45
C LYS A 125 18.04 -3.02 13.50
N ILE A 126 16.77 -3.38 13.47
CA ILE A 126 16.29 -4.52 12.66
C ILE A 126 16.51 -4.25 11.17
N VAL A 127 16.11 -3.08 10.67
CA VAL A 127 16.31 -2.73 9.24
C VAL A 127 17.79 -2.72 8.86
N LYS A 128 18.68 -2.34 9.77
CA LYS A 128 20.14 -2.45 9.56
C LYS A 128 20.62 -3.89 9.47
N GLU A 129 20.11 -4.76 10.32
CA GLU A 129 20.50 -6.16 10.37
C GLU A 129 19.91 -6.99 9.22
N LEU A 130 18.94 -6.46 8.46
CA LEU A 130 18.46 -7.05 7.20
C LEU A 130 19.48 -6.95 6.04
N ASN A 131 20.60 -6.24 6.23
CA ASN A 131 21.71 -6.12 5.27
C ASN A 131 21.29 -5.75 3.82
N ASN A 132 20.20 -4.98 3.69
CA ASN A 132 19.62 -4.58 2.39
C ASN A 132 19.14 -5.75 1.50
N GLU A 133 18.95 -6.95 2.06
CA GLU A 133 18.42 -8.12 1.33
C GLU A 133 16.96 -7.95 0.92
N LEU A 134 16.21 -7.14 1.69
CA LEU A 134 14.79 -6.87 1.48
C LEU A 134 14.55 -5.38 1.21
N VAL A 135 13.67 -5.08 0.26
CA VAL A 135 13.16 -3.72 0.05
C VAL A 135 12.17 -3.38 1.16
N ILE A 136 12.39 -2.25 1.85
CA ILE A 136 11.50 -1.81 2.92
C ILE A 136 10.27 -1.12 2.34
N VAL A 137 9.08 -1.68 2.57
CA VAL A 137 7.81 -1.09 2.15
C VAL A 137 7.12 -0.46 3.36
N SER A 138 6.73 0.81 3.27
CA SER A 138 6.02 1.47 4.36
C SER A 138 5.15 2.63 3.87
N GLY A 139 4.43 3.27 4.79
CA GLY A 139 3.36 4.20 4.51
C GLY A 139 3.74 5.68 4.59
N LEU A 140 5.01 6.02 4.75
CA LEU A 140 5.46 7.41 4.87
C LEU A 140 4.78 8.22 6.01
N ALA A 141 4.08 7.56 6.94
CA ALA A 141 3.49 8.22 8.10
C ALA A 141 4.59 8.71 9.05
N ARG A 142 4.23 9.58 10.00
CA ARG A 142 5.12 9.92 11.13
C ARG A 142 5.44 8.67 11.94
N GLY A 143 6.54 8.72 12.69
CA GLY A 143 6.89 7.68 13.66
C GLY A 143 7.61 6.50 13.02
N ILE A 144 7.06 5.29 13.21
CA ILE A 144 7.68 4.04 12.75
C ILE A 144 7.92 4.03 11.23
N ASP A 145 6.92 4.40 10.42
CA ASP A 145 7.06 4.41 8.95
C ASP A 145 8.22 5.30 8.48
N THR A 146 8.32 6.52 9.01
CA THR A 146 9.47 7.41 8.72
C THR A 146 10.79 6.79 9.17
N SER A 147 10.82 6.16 10.34
CA SER A 147 12.03 5.52 10.86
C SER A 147 12.48 4.36 9.98
N ALA A 148 11.54 3.58 9.43
CA ALA A 148 11.81 2.48 8.52
C ALA A 148 12.43 2.97 7.20
N HIS A 149 11.82 3.97 6.56
CA HIS A 149 12.37 4.58 5.35
C HIS A 149 13.76 5.17 5.59
N MET A 150 13.93 5.96 6.66
CA MET A 150 15.21 6.58 6.98
C MET A 150 16.30 5.54 7.26
N ALA A 151 15.98 4.45 7.95
CA ALA A 151 16.93 3.36 8.21
C ALA A 151 17.37 2.69 6.89
N ALA A 152 16.43 2.38 5.99
CA ALA A 152 16.74 1.81 4.69
C ALA A 152 17.69 2.72 3.89
N LEU A 153 17.41 4.03 3.85
CA LEU A 153 18.26 5.01 3.17
C LEU A 153 19.66 5.10 3.78
N GLN A 154 19.76 5.15 5.10
CA GLN A 154 21.04 5.25 5.82
C GLN A 154 21.94 4.02 5.59
N ASN A 155 21.33 2.85 5.37
CA ASN A 155 22.07 1.62 5.08
C ASN A 155 22.46 1.49 3.60
N GLY A 156 22.07 2.43 2.74
CA GLY A 156 22.23 2.31 1.28
C GLY A 156 21.28 1.30 0.63
N GLY A 157 20.20 0.95 1.33
CA GLY A 157 19.17 0.03 0.87
C GLY A 157 18.13 0.69 -0.03
N ARG A 158 17.07 -0.08 -0.33
CA ARG A 158 15.95 0.35 -1.18
C ARG A 158 14.66 0.40 -0.36
N THR A 159 13.75 1.29 -0.72
CA THR A 159 12.47 1.42 -0.03
C THR A 159 11.34 1.82 -0.98
N ILE A 160 10.12 1.39 -0.69
CA ILE A 160 8.91 1.78 -1.43
C ILE A 160 7.95 2.45 -0.45
N ALA A 161 7.48 3.64 -0.79
CA ALA A 161 6.41 4.30 -0.05
C ALA A 161 5.08 4.07 -0.74
N VAL A 162 4.06 3.62 0.00
CA VAL A 162 2.68 3.64 -0.48
C VAL A 162 1.96 4.76 0.24
N ILE A 163 1.32 5.72 -0.46
CA ILE A 163 0.69 6.90 0.16
C ILE A 163 -0.84 6.89 0.00
N GLY A 164 -1.52 7.64 0.88
CA GLY A 164 -2.99 7.78 0.91
C GLY A 164 -3.49 9.09 0.31
N THR A 165 -2.72 9.66 -0.62
CA THR A 165 -2.95 10.98 -1.25
C THR A 165 -2.49 10.94 -2.71
N GLY A 166 -2.81 11.96 -3.49
CA GLY A 166 -2.16 12.18 -4.79
C GLY A 166 -0.64 12.29 -4.66
N LEU A 167 0.10 11.95 -5.71
CA LEU A 167 1.58 11.98 -5.72
C LEU A 167 2.18 13.40 -5.56
N ASP A 168 1.37 14.42 -5.84
CA ASP A 168 1.63 15.85 -5.64
C ASP A 168 1.19 16.40 -4.28
N VAL A 169 0.49 15.58 -3.47
CA VAL A 169 0.03 15.94 -2.13
C VAL A 169 0.92 15.29 -1.07
N PHE A 170 1.30 16.07 -0.04
CA PHE A 170 2.27 15.66 0.97
C PHE A 170 1.63 15.53 2.35
N TYR A 171 1.39 14.29 2.79
CA TYR A 171 0.86 13.99 4.12
C TYR A 171 1.67 12.91 4.84
N PRO A 172 2.25 13.20 6.02
CA PRO A 172 2.22 14.49 6.72
C PRO A 172 3.17 15.50 6.05
N ARG A 173 2.84 16.81 6.11
CA ARG A 173 3.66 17.88 5.51
C ARG A 173 5.14 17.87 5.91
N ALA A 174 5.44 17.41 7.12
CA ALA A 174 6.81 17.26 7.62
C ALA A 174 7.67 16.29 6.76
N ASN A 175 7.03 15.30 6.13
CA ASN A 175 7.70 14.30 5.29
C ASN A 175 7.78 14.71 3.82
N LYS A 176 7.44 15.94 3.45
CA LYS A 176 7.51 16.43 2.05
C LYS A 176 8.86 16.17 1.41
N LYS A 177 9.95 16.47 2.13
CA LYS A 177 11.32 16.24 1.63
C LYS A 177 11.61 14.76 1.41
N LEU A 178 11.17 13.91 2.34
CA LEU A 178 11.34 12.46 2.23
C LEU A 178 10.55 11.90 1.05
N GLN A 179 9.27 12.26 0.91
CA GLN A 179 8.44 11.84 -0.25
C GLN A 179 9.08 12.24 -1.58
N SER A 180 9.57 13.47 -1.67
CA SER A 180 10.22 13.97 -2.90
C SER A 180 11.47 13.17 -3.22
N TYR A 181 12.34 12.93 -2.22
CA TYR A 181 13.54 12.12 -2.37
C TYR A 181 13.22 10.67 -2.78
N LEU A 182 12.22 10.05 -2.16
CA LEU A 182 11.80 8.69 -2.53
C LEU A 182 11.24 8.62 -3.95
N GLY A 183 10.52 9.65 -4.40
CA GLY A 183 10.02 9.71 -5.78
C GLY A 183 11.13 9.90 -6.83
N GLU A 184 12.28 10.46 -6.44
CA GLU A 184 13.41 10.69 -7.34
C GLU A 184 14.40 9.51 -7.37
N HIS A 185 14.63 8.86 -6.22
CA HIS A 185 15.68 7.85 -6.06
C HIS A 185 15.16 6.43 -5.76
N HIS A 186 13.88 6.30 -5.44
CA HIS A 186 13.24 5.04 -5.05
C HIS A 186 11.89 4.88 -5.75
N LEU A 187 10.83 4.48 -5.04
CA LEU A 187 9.49 4.34 -5.59
C LEU A 187 8.44 4.83 -4.59
N VAL A 188 7.50 5.62 -5.09
CA VAL A 188 6.28 6.03 -4.39
C VAL A 188 5.08 5.56 -5.19
N LEU A 189 4.14 4.89 -4.54
CA LEU A 189 2.91 4.37 -5.12
C LEU A 189 1.69 5.05 -4.50
N SER A 190 0.66 5.30 -5.31
CA SER A 190 -0.64 5.77 -4.82
C SER A 190 -1.78 5.15 -5.63
N GLU A 191 -2.87 4.81 -4.96
CA GLU A 191 -4.13 4.44 -5.62
C GLU A 191 -4.96 5.69 -6.02
N TYR A 192 -4.55 6.87 -5.57
CA TYR A 192 -5.29 8.12 -5.73
C TYR A 192 -4.67 9.00 -6.81
N GLY A 193 -5.54 9.61 -7.63
CA GLY A 193 -5.15 10.54 -8.69
C GLY A 193 -4.51 11.84 -8.18
N PRO A 194 -4.09 12.71 -9.11
CA PRO A 194 -3.55 14.03 -8.79
C PRO A 194 -4.47 14.82 -7.82
N GLU A 195 -3.86 15.62 -6.95
CA GLU A 195 -4.56 16.54 -6.04
C GLU A 195 -5.46 15.85 -4.98
N ALA A 196 -5.50 14.51 -4.93
CA ALA A 196 -6.30 13.79 -3.96
C ALA A 196 -5.81 14.01 -2.51
N GLU A 197 -6.70 14.57 -1.68
CA GLU A 197 -6.44 14.94 -0.28
C GLU A 197 -6.43 13.71 0.67
N PRO A 198 -5.80 13.81 1.87
CA PRO A 198 -5.67 12.72 2.82
C PRO A 198 -6.97 12.45 3.59
N LEU A 199 -7.90 11.73 2.98
CA LEU A 199 -9.14 11.33 3.63
C LEU A 199 -8.89 10.18 4.62
N LYS A 200 -9.67 10.14 5.72
CA LYS A 200 -9.45 9.14 6.80
C LYS A 200 -9.52 7.70 6.30
N PHE A 201 -10.40 7.41 5.35
CA PHE A 201 -10.57 6.06 4.80
C PHE A 201 -9.45 5.66 3.83
N HIS A 202 -8.65 6.62 3.32
CA HIS A 202 -7.52 6.30 2.46
C HIS A 202 -6.42 5.52 3.19
N PHE A 203 -6.26 5.70 4.51
CA PHE A 203 -5.17 5.05 5.24
C PHE A 203 -5.39 3.54 5.43
N PRO A 204 -6.58 3.06 5.82
CA PRO A 204 -6.87 1.63 5.77
C PRO A 204 -6.76 1.03 4.36
N GLU A 205 -7.29 1.71 3.34
CA GLU A 205 -7.20 1.26 1.93
C GLU A 205 -5.75 1.16 1.47
N ARG A 206 -4.92 2.16 1.80
CA ARG A 206 -3.48 2.13 1.51
C ARG A 206 -2.78 0.97 2.21
N ASN A 207 -3.10 0.72 3.48
CA ASN A 207 -2.39 -0.29 4.28
C ASN A 207 -2.52 -1.70 3.71
N ARG A 208 -3.64 -2.04 3.05
CA ARG A 208 -3.79 -3.33 2.35
C ARG A 208 -2.74 -3.51 1.25
N ILE A 209 -2.33 -2.42 0.59
CA ILE A 209 -1.32 -2.44 -0.48
C ILE A 209 0.07 -2.63 0.14
N ILE A 210 0.34 -2.01 1.29
CA ILE A 210 1.62 -2.21 2.02
C ILE A 210 1.78 -3.68 2.39
N ALA A 211 0.75 -4.28 3.00
CA ALA A 211 0.76 -5.69 3.38
C ALA A 211 0.81 -6.59 2.14
N GLY A 212 -0.06 -6.35 1.15
CA GLY A 212 -0.16 -7.18 -0.05
C GLY A 212 1.05 -7.14 -0.98
N LEU A 213 1.83 -6.07 -0.97
CA LEU A 213 3.10 -6.02 -1.69
C LEU A 213 4.17 -6.93 -1.09
N CYS A 214 3.99 -7.42 0.13
CA CYS A 214 5.04 -8.07 0.89
C CYS A 214 4.63 -9.48 1.33
N ARG A 215 5.61 -10.37 1.43
CA ARG A 215 5.40 -11.70 2.03
C ARG A 215 5.48 -11.70 3.55
N GLY A 216 6.04 -10.63 4.12
CA GLY A 216 6.15 -10.44 5.55
C GLY A 216 5.93 -9.00 5.99
N VAL A 217 5.42 -8.83 7.22
CA VAL A 217 5.14 -7.54 7.86
C VAL A 217 5.85 -7.46 9.20
N ILE A 218 6.78 -6.52 9.35
CA ILE A 218 7.41 -6.17 10.62
C ILE A 218 6.56 -5.12 11.33
N VAL A 219 6.24 -5.34 12.60
CA VAL A 219 5.46 -4.42 13.42
C VAL A 219 6.22 -3.98 14.67
N ALA A 220 6.30 -2.67 14.89
CA ALA A 220 6.86 -2.06 16.09
C ALA A 220 5.85 -1.10 16.73
N GLU A 221 5.75 -1.16 18.07
CA GLU A 221 4.85 -0.29 18.84
C GLU A 221 3.43 -0.20 18.26
N ALA A 222 2.73 -1.33 18.20
CA ALA A 222 1.31 -1.35 17.93
C ALA A 222 0.52 -1.36 19.24
N LYS A 223 -0.47 -0.46 19.36
CA LYS A 223 -1.46 -0.49 20.44
C LYS A 223 -2.62 -1.41 20.08
N MET A 224 -3.35 -1.86 21.10
CA MET A 224 -4.67 -2.48 20.88
C MET A 224 -5.58 -1.53 20.08
N ARG A 225 -6.34 -2.09 19.14
CA ARG A 225 -7.25 -1.36 18.23
C ARG A 225 -6.56 -0.26 17.40
N SER A 226 -5.27 -0.42 17.10
CA SER A 226 -4.53 0.50 16.24
C SER A 226 -4.60 0.09 14.76
N GLY A 227 -4.41 1.06 13.85
CA GLY A 227 -4.36 0.75 12.41
C GLY A 227 -3.24 -0.21 12.03
N SER A 228 -2.11 -0.18 12.75
CA SER A 228 -0.99 -1.10 12.54
C SER A 228 -1.35 -2.53 12.96
N LEU A 229 -2.09 -2.70 14.05
CA LEU A 229 -2.61 -4.01 14.48
C LEU A 229 -3.56 -4.59 13.42
N ILE A 230 -4.55 -3.80 12.97
CA ILE A 230 -5.50 -4.21 11.92
C ILE A 230 -4.76 -4.64 10.64
N THR A 231 -3.69 -3.93 10.29
CA THR A 231 -2.87 -4.27 9.10
C THR A 231 -2.18 -5.63 9.27
N CYS A 232 -1.70 -5.94 10.49
CA CYS A 232 -1.04 -7.22 10.77
C CYS A 232 -2.04 -8.38 10.84
N GLU A 233 -3.19 -8.18 11.49
CA GLU A 233 -4.28 -9.17 11.53
C GLU A 233 -4.71 -9.54 10.11
N ARG A 234 -4.92 -8.53 9.24
CA ARG A 234 -5.24 -8.76 7.84
C ARG A 234 -4.13 -9.47 7.07
N ALA A 235 -2.87 -9.13 7.35
CA ALA A 235 -1.73 -9.81 6.73
C ALA A 235 -1.69 -11.30 7.11
N MET A 236 -1.98 -11.65 8.37
CA MET A 236 -2.09 -13.05 8.80
C MET A 236 -3.25 -13.78 8.12
N GLU A 237 -4.41 -13.13 7.96
CA GLU A 237 -5.55 -13.67 7.21
C GLU A 237 -5.21 -13.96 5.73
N GLU A 238 -4.33 -13.14 5.14
CA GLU A 238 -3.83 -13.29 3.77
C GLU A 238 -2.61 -14.23 3.67
N GLY A 239 -2.28 -14.94 4.75
CA GLY A 239 -1.18 -15.93 4.77
C GLY A 239 0.22 -15.30 4.74
N ARG A 240 0.36 -14.03 5.10
CA ARG A 240 1.65 -13.33 5.19
C ARG A 240 2.25 -13.50 6.58
N ASP A 241 3.57 -13.62 6.65
CA ASP A 241 4.29 -13.70 7.93
C ASP A 241 4.20 -12.35 8.68
N VAL A 242 3.99 -12.39 9.99
CA VAL A 242 4.06 -11.20 10.85
C VAL A 242 5.21 -11.34 11.85
N PHE A 243 6.08 -10.34 11.86
CA PHE A 243 7.25 -10.25 12.73
C PHE A 243 7.05 -9.12 13.74
N ALA A 244 6.77 -9.47 14.99
CA ALA A 244 6.46 -8.52 16.03
C ALA A 244 7.69 -8.21 16.89
N ILE A 245 8.02 -6.91 16.98
CA ILE A 245 9.08 -6.41 17.85
C ILE A 245 8.49 -6.20 19.25
N PRO A 246 8.97 -6.91 20.29
CA PRO A 246 8.44 -6.76 21.65
C PRO A 246 8.87 -5.43 22.26
N GLY A 247 8.18 -5.02 23.32
CA GLY A 247 8.50 -3.80 24.05
C GLY A 247 8.19 -3.90 25.54
N SER A 248 8.21 -2.74 26.21
CA SER A 248 7.82 -2.69 27.62
C SER A 248 6.34 -3.07 27.79
N ILE A 249 6.05 -3.95 28.73
CA ILE A 249 4.66 -4.28 29.12
C ILE A 249 4.01 -3.20 30.00
N LEU A 250 4.77 -2.16 30.39
CA LEU A 250 4.30 -1.12 31.31
C LEU A 250 3.77 0.13 30.60
N ASP A 251 4.22 0.42 29.37
CA ASP A 251 3.91 1.68 28.69
C ASP A 251 2.73 1.60 27.72
N GLY A 252 2.18 0.40 27.52
CA GLY A 252 1.03 0.13 26.65
C GLY A 252 1.27 0.40 25.17
N ARG A 253 2.53 0.65 24.74
CA ARG A 253 2.84 0.95 23.33
C ARG A 253 2.93 -0.29 22.46
N SER A 254 3.27 -1.42 23.07
CA SER A 254 3.52 -2.69 22.38
C SER A 254 2.48 -3.76 22.69
N ASP A 255 1.35 -3.39 23.31
CA ASP A 255 0.29 -4.34 23.67
C ASP A 255 -0.25 -5.11 22.46
N GLY A 256 -0.38 -4.43 21.31
CA GLY A 256 -0.76 -5.06 20.04
C GLY A 256 0.35 -5.96 19.50
N CYS A 257 1.63 -5.61 19.68
CA CYS A 257 2.74 -6.52 19.32
C CYS A 257 2.71 -7.79 20.18
N HIS A 258 2.49 -7.65 21.49
CA HIS A 258 2.38 -8.79 22.41
C HIS A 258 1.17 -9.66 22.08
N HIS A 259 0.03 -9.04 21.76
CA HIS A 259 -1.15 -9.76 21.31
C HIS A 259 -0.88 -10.55 20.02
N LEU A 260 -0.27 -9.93 19.00
CA LEU A 260 0.10 -10.63 17.76
C LEU A 260 1.00 -11.84 18.03
N ILE A 261 1.99 -11.71 18.94
CA ILE A 261 2.86 -12.83 19.32
C ILE A 261 2.05 -13.97 19.96
N GLN A 262 1.05 -13.65 20.80
CA GLN A 262 0.15 -14.64 21.40
C GLN A 262 -0.72 -15.34 20.35
N GLU A 263 -1.12 -14.62 19.30
CA GLU A 263 -1.89 -15.16 18.16
C GLU A 263 -1.01 -15.91 17.12
N GLY A 264 0.30 -16.04 17.37
CA GLY A 264 1.21 -16.84 16.54
C GLY A 264 2.15 -16.04 15.63
N ALA A 265 2.17 -14.71 15.72
CA ALA A 265 3.20 -13.92 15.06
C ALA A 265 4.60 -14.21 15.64
N LYS A 266 5.63 -14.11 14.80
CA LYS A 266 7.01 -14.40 15.19
C LYS A 266 7.56 -13.24 16.01
N CYS A 267 7.96 -13.52 17.25
CA CYS A 267 8.66 -12.53 18.08
C CYS A 267 10.08 -12.35 17.55
N VAL A 268 10.46 -11.12 17.15
CA VAL A 268 11.77 -10.83 16.58
C VAL A 268 12.53 -9.79 17.39
N THR A 269 13.82 -10.01 17.55
CA THR A 269 14.76 -9.13 18.26
C THR A 269 15.92 -8.69 17.39
N SER A 270 16.12 -9.34 16.25
CA SER A 270 17.16 -9.04 15.27
C SER A 270 16.64 -9.12 13.83
N GLY A 271 17.37 -8.50 12.90
CA GLY A 271 17.11 -8.69 11.47
C GLY A 271 17.38 -10.12 11.00
N ALA A 272 18.29 -10.84 11.67
CA ALA A 272 18.55 -12.25 11.37
C ALA A 272 17.33 -13.14 11.68
N ASP A 273 16.58 -12.84 12.75
CA ASP A 273 15.34 -13.55 13.11
C ASP A 273 14.28 -13.41 12.00
N VAL A 274 14.24 -12.24 11.34
CA VAL A 274 13.35 -12.02 10.18
C VAL A 274 13.84 -12.84 9.00
N LEU A 275 15.12 -12.74 8.63
CA LEU A 275 15.68 -13.41 7.46
C LEU A 275 15.62 -14.94 7.55
N SER A 276 15.81 -15.53 8.74
CA SER A 276 15.74 -16.99 8.93
C SER A 276 14.36 -17.57 8.66
N GLU A 277 13.34 -16.73 8.75
CA GLU A 277 11.93 -17.11 8.73
C GLU A 277 11.21 -16.56 7.49
N PHE A 278 11.91 -15.76 6.66
CA PHE A 278 11.33 -15.05 5.52
C PHE A 278 11.23 -15.97 4.29
N GLN A 279 10.08 -15.96 3.62
CA GLN A 279 9.88 -16.69 2.37
C GLN A 279 10.30 -15.81 1.17
N PHE A 280 11.45 -16.12 0.58
CA PHE A 280 11.98 -15.44 -0.61
C PHE A 280 11.22 -15.74 -1.90
#